data_AF-A0A255ZB18-F1
#
_entry.id   AF-A0A255ZB18-F1
#
_cell.length_a   1.000
_cell.length_b   1.000
_cell.length_c   1.000
_cell.angle_alpha   90.00
_cell.angle_beta   90.00
_cell.angle_gamma   90.00
#
_symmetry.space_group_name_H-M   'P 1'
#
loop_
_entity.id
_entity.type
_entity.pdbx_description
1 polymer ?
#
loop_
_entity_poly.entity_id
_entity_poly.type
_entity_poly.pdbx_seq_one_letter_code
_entity_poly.pdbx_strand_id
1 'polypeptide(L)'
;MISSREPNPRLDILREEVERDMFSPMRTHGWSVNIVAEHDAHSSLEFEAKKGEHLIRLAVLYSTGTENQHYKLLEKRVERIFFRGQAYMLESFAQGVRIPVESIAEFFPYLVELNKQSEPDRSSSKPPQKLRVRRITEENPLEGIFMRLGQFTSINLAVKLVQRRANDAAVELSAQDVRTKAEGIAYSMRNALDYVTSSATEKLNKRILGLYYGTMAFAFAEMLAKPTGPNSLDVIEGMTRQGHGLYTYAESGFNDLRVGVLAEGFMTRWLDMLGHDTAGFPRRKAKSTEDFGRLPADSWCTLEQLFSSMPEIDDLFSEVFGSAQGWLTPGYDNEANPHTVVLQTKRKASSAYACLYDRSSLVSLQRVESAGWPLAELRIKGKGDEGQVFSARVDHAGHDIWWSALPTHSSPFAHRTTLLLPTIGGMTEYRTIAAATLYALSIMVRYMPSAWRRIEGGTDDQYLALVKASLNVWERVLPEQFLQSIVNEQVYSGQPGGFFS
;
A
#
# COMPACT_ATOMS: atom_id res chain seq x y z
N MET A 1 -10.81 -66.09 3.17
CA MET A 1 -12.00 -65.29 2.83
C MET A 1 -11.58 -63.84 2.86
N ILE A 2 -11.68 -63.16 1.73
CA ILE A 2 -11.41 -61.73 1.57
C ILE A 2 -12.53 -61.01 2.31
N SER A 3 -12.24 -60.47 3.50
CA SER A 3 -13.14 -59.57 4.20
C SER A 3 -13.19 -58.29 3.39
N SER A 4 -14.28 -58.10 2.64
CA SER A 4 -14.67 -56.80 2.12
C SER A 4 -14.83 -55.87 3.32
N ARG A 5 -13.84 -54.99 3.55
CA ARG A 5 -13.97 -53.91 4.53
C ARG A 5 -15.19 -53.09 4.12
N GLU A 6 -16.24 -53.11 4.94
CA GLU A 6 -17.29 -52.11 4.81
C GLU A 6 -16.63 -50.73 4.95
N PRO A 7 -16.88 -49.79 4.02
CA PRO A 7 -16.28 -48.47 4.07
C PRO A 7 -16.70 -47.78 5.38
N ASN A 8 -15.73 -47.30 6.17
CA ASN A 8 -16.04 -46.54 7.39
C ASN A 8 -16.53 -45.14 6.96
N PRO A 9 -17.85 -44.84 7.08
CA PRO A 9 -18.40 -43.59 6.58
C PRO A 9 -17.83 -42.37 7.30
N ARG A 10 -17.33 -42.51 8.53
CA ARG A 10 -16.66 -41.43 9.26
C ARG A 10 -15.31 -41.09 8.66
N LEU A 11 -14.58 -42.10 8.18
CA LEU A 11 -13.27 -41.89 7.55
C LEU A 11 -13.43 -41.25 6.16
N ASP A 12 -14.44 -41.64 5.40
CA ASP A 12 -14.72 -41.01 4.09
C ASP A 12 -15.09 -39.54 4.25
N ILE A 13 -15.97 -39.20 5.19
CA ILE A 13 -16.29 -37.80 5.53
C ILE A 13 -15.03 -37.04 5.98
N LEU A 14 -14.19 -37.66 6.81
CA LEU A 14 -12.95 -37.04 7.25
C LEU A 14 -12.02 -36.76 6.06
N ARG A 15 -11.91 -37.71 5.11
CA ARG A 15 -11.06 -37.56 3.94
C ARG A 15 -11.51 -36.40 3.07
N GLU A 16 -12.81 -36.29 2.78
CA GLU A 16 -13.36 -35.16 2.02
C GLU A 16 -13.12 -33.81 2.69
N GLU A 17 -13.28 -33.75 4.02
CA GLU A 17 -13.07 -32.53 4.80
C GLU A 17 -11.59 -32.14 4.88
N VAL A 18 -10.70 -33.09 5.12
CA VAL A 18 -9.24 -32.86 5.11
C VAL A 18 -8.76 -32.46 3.72
N GLU A 19 -9.27 -33.09 2.67
CA GLU A 19 -8.94 -32.74 1.29
C GLU A 19 -9.32 -31.28 1.01
N ARG A 20 -10.53 -30.86 1.40
CA ARG A 20 -11.04 -29.50 1.19
C ARG A 20 -10.34 -28.47 2.07
N ASP A 21 -10.24 -28.71 3.37
CA ASP A 21 -9.87 -27.69 4.37
C ASP A 21 -8.37 -27.71 4.71
N MET A 22 -7.63 -28.77 4.33
CA MET A 22 -6.18 -28.86 4.58
C MET A 22 -5.37 -29.09 3.29
N PHE A 23 -5.67 -30.14 2.51
CA PHE A 23 -4.80 -30.53 1.40
C PHE A 23 -4.90 -29.56 0.23
N SER A 24 -6.11 -29.14 -0.16
CA SER A 24 -6.30 -28.15 -1.21
C SER A 24 -5.59 -26.82 -0.88
N PRO A 25 -5.77 -26.21 0.31
CA PRO A 25 -4.97 -25.05 0.73
C PRO A 25 -3.46 -25.31 0.68
N MET A 26 -2.99 -26.43 1.23
CA MET A 26 -1.57 -26.79 1.18
C MET A 26 -1.02 -26.81 -0.25
N ARG A 27 -1.72 -27.46 -1.18
CA ARG A 27 -1.32 -27.53 -2.59
C ARG A 27 -1.34 -26.16 -3.26
N THR A 28 -2.34 -25.32 -2.99
CA THR A 28 -2.39 -23.93 -3.45
C THR A 28 -1.15 -23.14 -2.99
N HIS A 29 -0.67 -23.43 -1.78
CA HIS A 29 0.53 -22.83 -1.16
C HIS A 29 1.85 -23.55 -1.52
N GLY A 30 1.83 -24.45 -2.50
CA GLY A 30 3.03 -25.12 -3.02
C GLY A 30 3.52 -26.30 -2.19
N TRP A 31 2.72 -26.81 -1.25
CA TRP A 31 3.03 -28.02 -0.51
C TRP A 31 2.58 -29.25 -1.31
N SER A 32 3.44 -30.27 -1.35
CA SER A 32 3.05 -31.62 -1.75
C SER A 32 2.52 -32.37 -0.53
N VAL A 33 1.41 -33.09 -0.66
CA VAL A 33 0.75 -33.77 0.46
C VAL A 33 0.48 -35.22 0.13
N ASN A 34 0.85 -36.13 1.02
CA ASN A 34 0.68 -37.57 0.88
C ASN A 34 0.09 -38.18 2.16
N ILE A 35 -0.97 -38.99 2.02
CA ILE A 35 -1.52 -39.77 3.13
C ILE A 35 -0.54 -40.91 3.45
N VAL A 36 -0.08 -40.98 4.70
CA VAL A 36 0.88 -41.99 5.17
C VAL A 36 0.17 -43.17 5.82
N ALA A 37 -0.92 -42.91 6.54
CA ALA A 37 -1.70 -43.96 7.17
C ALA A 37 -3.16 -43.54 7.35
N GLU A 38 -4.05 -44.54 7.27
CA GLU A 38 -5.46 -44.42 7.61
C GLU A 38 -5.82 -45.48 8.66
N HIS A 39 -6.50 -45.07 9.72
CA HIS A 39 -6.87 -45.96 10.82
C HIS A 39 -8.39 -46.08 10.92
N ASP A 40 -8.93 -47.13 10.31
CA ASP A 40 -10.37 -47.40 10.27
C ASP A 40 -10.99 -47.45 11.67
N ALA A 41 -10.32 -48.09 12.65
CA ALA A 41 -10.84 -48.28 14.01
C ALA A 41 -10.99 -46.97 14.81
N HIS A 42 -10.17 -45.96 14.50
CA HIS A 42 -10.13 -44.69 15.23
C HIS A 42 -10.61 -43.50 14.40
N SER A 43 -11.08 -43.75 13.17
CA SER A 43 -11.49 -42.72 12.21
C SER A 43 -10.48 -41.56 12.17
N SER A 44 -9.23 -41.90 11.90
CA SER A 44 -8.12 -40.95 11.88
C SER A 44 -7.23 -41.13 10.66
N LEU A 45 -6.64 -40.03 10.20
CA LEU A 45 -5.77 -39.96 9.05
C LEU A 45 -4.44 -39.32 9.45
N GLU A 46 -3.34 -39.88 8.99
CA GLU A 46 -1.99 -39.31 9.09
C GLU A 46 -1.48 -38.94 7.70
N PHE A 47 -0.88 -37.76 7.58
CA PHE A 47 -0.32 -37.31 6.32
C PHE A 47 0.99 -36.57 6.51
N GLU A 48 1.79 -36.59 5.45
CA GLU A 48 3.02 -35.82 5.29
C GLU A 48 2.79 -34.69 4.32
N ALA A 49 3.30 -33.50 4.65
CA ALA A 49 3.36 -32.38 3.73
C ALA A 49 4.81 -31.91 3.56
N LYS A 50 5.22 -31.62 2.32
CA LYS A 50 6.58 -31.18 1.98
C LYS A 50 6.57 -29.94 1.09
N LYS A 51 7.39 -28.94 1.45
CA LYS A 51 7.68 -27.73 0.66
C LYS A 51 9.17 -27.38 0.81
N GLY A 52 9.90 -27.47 -0.30
CA GLY A 52 11.37 -27.35 -0.28
C GLY A 52 12.00 -28.41 0.64
N GLU A 53 12.82 -27.97 1.59
CA GLU A 53 13.47 -28.82 2.60
C GLU A 53 12.58 -29.08 3.83
N HIS A 54 11.45 -28.38 3.98
CA HIS A 54 10.55 -28.57 5.10
C HIS A 54 9.64 -29.78 4.85
N LEU A 55 9.69 -30.76 5.76
CA LEU A 55 8.80 -31.91 5.81
C LEU A 55 8.09 -31.87 7.16
N ILE A 56 6.76 -31.95 7.14
CA ILE A 56 5.94 -32.01 8.34
C ILE A 56 5.02 -33.22 8.35
N ARG A 57 4.76 -33.75 9.55
CA ARG A 57 3.80 -34.83 9.77
C ARG A 57 2.64 -34.37 10.64
N LEU A 58 1.42 -34.61 10.18
CA LEU A 58 0.19 -34.19 10.84
C LEU A 58 -0.81 -35.35 10.93
N ALA A 59 -1.64 -35.32 11.96
CA ALA A 59 -2.77 -36.24 12.09
C ALA A 59 -4.09 -35.49 12.19
N VAL A 60 -5.16 -36.08 11.70
CA VAL A 60 -6.52 -35.56 11.82
C VAL A 60 -7.43 -36.64 12.37
N LEU A 61 -8.21 -36.30 13.40
CA LEU A 61 -9.20 -37.15 14.03
C LEU A 61 -10.62 -36.70 13.65
N TYR A 62 -11.51 -37.67 13.42
CA TYR A 62 -12.93 -37.35 13.18
C TYR A 62 -13.64 -36.70 14.39
N SER A 63 -13.16 -36.95 15.61
CA SER A 63 -13.74 -36.34 16.82
C SER A 63 -12.72 -36.29 17.97
N THR A 64 -13.03 -35.52 19.00
CA THR A 64 -12.26 -35.45 20.26
C THR A 64 -12.45 -36.67 21.16
N GLY A 65 -13.51 -37.45 20.98
CA GLY A 65 -13.85 -38.63 21.79
C GLY A 65 -13.03 -39.88 21.48
N THR A 66 -11.81 -39.72 20.97
CA THR A 66 -10.89 -40.82 20.66
C THR A 66 -10.12 -41.23 21.91
N GLU A 67 -9.78 -42.52 22.04
CA GLU A 67 -9.07 -43.03 23.21
C GLU A 67 -7.69 -42.38 23.40
N ASN A 68 -7.35 -42.04 24.64
CA ASN A 68 -6.08 -41.39 24.99
C ASN A 68 -4.83 -42.16 24.52
N GLN A 69 -4.91 -43.49 24.46
CA GLN A 69 -3.81 -44.32 23.97
C GLN A 69 -3.47 -43.98 22.51
N HIS A 70 -4.48 -43.74 21.67
CA HIS A 70 -4.29 -43.38 20.27
C HIS A 70 -3.62 -42.00 20.13
N TYR A 71 -4.05 -41.02 20.94
CA TYR A 71 -3.38 -39.71 21.00
C TYR A 71 -1.88 -39.83 21.33
N LYS A 72 -1.51 -40.65 22.32
CA LYS A 72 -0.11 -40.91 22.69
C LYS A 72 0.67 -41.67 21.62
N LEU A 73 0.01 -42.48 20.80
CA LEU A 73 0.63 -43.13 19.65
C LEU A 73 0.87 -42.15 18.49
N LEU A 74 -0.05 -41.20 18.27
CA LEU A 74 0.10 -40.14 17.28
C LEU A 74 1.20 -39.16 17.68
N GLU A 75 1.29 -38.76 18.95
CA GLU A 75 2.32 -37.85 19.48
C GLU A 75 3.76 -38.27 19.11
N LYS A 76 4.03 -39.57 19.03
CA LYS A 76 5.36 -40.08 18.68
C LYS A 76 5.71 -39.96 17.19
N ARG A 77 4.72 -39.66 16.34
CA ARG A 77 4.81 -39.79 14.87
C ARG A 77 4.51 -38.49 14.14
N VAL A 78 3.75 -37.59 14.75
CA VAL A 78 3.31 -36.33 14.16
C VAL A 78 3.68 -35.13 15.04
N GLU A 79 3.77 -33.96 14.44
CA GLU A 79 4.10 -32.71 15.13
C GLU A 79 2.87 -32.02 15.73
N ARG A 80 1.69 -32.26 15.14
CA ARG A 80 0.43 -31.67 15.58
C ARG A 80 -0.75 -32.58 15.21
N ILE A 81 -1.77 -32.58 16.07
CA ILE A 81 -3.01 -33.33 15.88
C ILE A 81 -4.16 -32.35 15.71
N PHE A 82 -4.92 -32.49 14.64
CA PHE A 82 -6.17 -31.78 14.42
C PHE A 82 -7.37 -32.67 14.70
N PHE A 83 -8.50 -32.08 15.06
CA PHE A 83 -9.77 -32.80 15.15
C PHE A 83 -10.89 -32.02 14.47
N ARG A 84 -11.86 -32.75 13.95
CA ARG A 84 -13.08 -32.19 13.37
C ARG A 84 -14.05 -31.71 14.46
N GLY A 85 -14.62 -30.52 14.27
CA GLY A 85 -15.64 -29.94 15.15
C GLY A 85 -15.09 -29.15 16.35
N GLN A 86 -15.95 -28.95 17.35
CA GLN A 86 -15.60 -28.22 18.58
C GLN A 86 -14.97 -29.11 19.64
N ALA A 87 -14.09 -28.53 20.46
CA ALA A 87 -13.45 -29.22 21.57
C ALA A 87 -14.50 -29.67 22.61
N TYR A 88 -14.49 -30.95 22.94
CA TYR A 88 -15.32 -31.52 24.02
C TYR A 88 -14.44 -32.37 24.93
N MET A 89 -14.36 -31.99 26.21
CA MET A 89 -13.52 -32.67 27.24
C MET A 89 -12.09 -33.01 26.75
N LEU A 90 -11.50 -32.15 25.93
CA LEU A 90 -10.22 -32.41 25.26
C LEU A 90 -9.10 -32.71 26.26
N GLU A 91 -9.07 -32.02 27.40
CA GLU A 91 -8.09 -32.24 28.47
C GLU A 91 -8.17 -33.65 29.08
N SER A 92 -9.34 -34.28 29.04
CA SER A 92 -9.56 -35.65 29.51
C SER A 92 -9.15 -36.68 28.46
N PHE A 93 -9.50 -36.46 27.19
CA PHE A 93 -9.18 -37.41 26.10
C PHE A 93 -7.72 -37.34 25.65
N ALA A 94 -7.14 -36.14 25.57
CA ALA A 94 -5.74 -35.91 25.18
C ALA A 94 -4.80 -35.75 26.40
N GLN A 95 -5.18 -36.27 27.57
CA GLN A 95 -4.41 -36.15 28.80
C GLN A 95 -2.95 -36.64 28.63
N GLY A 96 -2.00 -35.77 28.96
CA GLY A 96 -0.57 -36.08 28.95
C GLY A 96 0.10 -36.02 27.58
N VAL A 97 -0.62 -35.61 26.52
CA VAL A 97 -0.05 -35.27 25.21
C VAL A 97 0.61 -33.89 25.29
N ARG A 98 1.83 -33.76 24.75
CA ARG A 98 2.67 -32.56 24.81
C ARG A 98 2.69 -31.75 23.52
N ILE A 99 2.29 -32.36 22.40
CA ILE A 99 2.12 -31.66 21.13
C ILE A 99 0.74 -30.98 21.04
N PRO A 100 0.57 -29.93 20.22
CA PRO A 100 -0.72 -29.25 20.11
C PRO A 100 -1.81 -30.18 19.56
N VAL A 101 -3.00 -30.11 20.19
CA VAL A 101 -4.21 -30.80 19.75
C VAL A 101 -5.31 -29.76 19.55
N GLU A 102 -5.69 -29.48 18.31
CA GLU A 102 -6.48 -28.30 17.94
C GLU A 102 -7.63 -28.65 16.99
N SER A 103 -8.64 -27.78 16.89
CA SER A 103 -9.68 -27.94 15.88
C SER A 103 -9.07 -27.76 14.48
N ILE A 104 -9.62 -28.44 13.46
CA ILE A 104 -9.25 -28.21 12.06
C ILE A 104 -9.42 -26.74 11.63
N ALA A 105 -10.27 -25.98 12.32
CA ALA A 105 -10.36 -24.53 12.16
C ALA A 105 -9.03 -23.81 12.46
N GLU A 106 -8.16 -24.30 13.34
CA GLU A 106 -6.87 -23.62 13.60
C GLU A 106 -5.79 -23.98 12.55
N PHE A 107 -6.14 -24.76 11.51
CA PHE A 107 -5.18 -25.19 10.50
C PHE A 107 -4.64 -24.05 9.63
N PHE A 108 -5.49 -23.12 9.17
CA PHE A 108 -5.01 -22.05 8.28
C PHE A 108 -4.01 -21.11 8.96
N PRO A 109 -4.23 -20.62 10.20
CA PRO A 109 -3.19 -19.91 10.96
C PRO A 109 -1.88 -20.71 11.05
N TYR A 110 -1.96 -22.02 11.29
CA TYR A 110 -0.78 -22.88 11.31
C TYR A 110 -0.09 -23.00 9.93
N LEU A 111 -0.84 -23.08 8.84
CA LEU A 111 -0.28 -23.08 7.48
C LEU A 111 0.47 -21.78 7.18
N VAL A 112 -0.04 -20.64 7.65
CA VAL A 112 0.66 -19.35 7.58
C VAL A 112 1.95 -19.38 8.41
N GLU A 113 1.92 -19.91 9.63
CA GLU A 113 3.13 -20.09 10.47
C GLU A 113 4.18 -20.96 9.76
N LEU A 114 3.77 -22.03 9.09
CA LEU A 114 4.65 -22.90 8.32
C LEU A 114 5.26 -22.18 7.11
N ASN A 115 4.46 -21.45 6.35
CA ASN A 115 4.94 -20.68 5.20
C ASN A 115 5.91 -19.56 5.62
N LYS A 116 5.77 -19.02 6.85
CA LYS A 116 6.73 -18.07 7.43
C LYS A 116 8.10 -18.68 7.72
N GLN A 117 8.20 -20.00 7.87
CA GLN A 117 9.49 -20.66 8.05
C GLN A 117 10.27 -20.71 6.73
N SER A 118 9.59 -20.87 5.59
CA SER A 118 10.22 -20.84 4.27
C SER A 118 10.50 -19.41 3.79
N GLU A 119 9.56 -18.48 4.01
CA GLU A 119 9.72 -17.07 3.67
C GLU A 119 9.36 -16.21 4.89
N PRO A 120 10.36 -15.64 5.58
CA PRO A 120 10.16 -14.89 6.82
C PRO A 120 9.15 -13.74 6.71
N ASP A 121 8.56 -13.39 7.85
CA ASP A 121 7.62 -12.28 8.00
C ASP A 121 8.28 -10.95 7.59
N ARG A 122 7.62 -10.20 6.71
CA ARG A 122 8.06 -8.88 6.22
C ARG A 122 7.25 -7.72 6.80
N SER A 123 6.44 -7.95 7.83
CA SER A 123 5.72 -6.89 8.54
C SER A 123 6.68 -5.84 9.08
N SER A 124 6.25 -4.58 9.08
CA SER A 124 6.99 -3.51 9.76
C SER A 124 7.13 -3.82 11.24
N SER A 125 8.32 -3.59 11.80
CA SER A 125 8.55 -3.66 13.25
C SER A 125 7.87 -2.52 14.01
N LYS A 126 7.46 -1.45 13.31
CA LYS A 126 6.71 -0.33 13.91
C LYS A 126 5.23 -0.69 13.97
N PRO A 127 4.58 -0.57 15.14
CA PRO A 127 3.16 -0.84 15.26
C PRO A 127 2.36 0.12 14.36
N PRO A 128 1.23 -0.32 13.80
CA PRO A 128 0.40 0.55 12.98
C PRO A 128 -0.10 1.74 13.78
N GLN A 129 0.00 2.93 13.17
CA GLN A 129 -0.58 4.12 13.75
C GLN A 129 -2.09 4.12 13.53
N LYS A 130 -2.86 4.02 14.63
CA LYS A 130 -4.32 4.21 14.57
C LYS A 130 -4.62 5.69 14.42
N LEU A 131 -4.98 6.10 13.20
CA LEU A 131 -5.39 7.47 12.91
C LEU A 131 -6.83 7.70 13.33
N ARG A 132 -7.12 8.92 13.80
CA ARG A 132 -8.51 9.35 14.04
C ARG A 132 -9.20 9.49 12.69
N VAL A 133 -10.50 9.21 12.67
CA VAL A 133 -11.33 9.34 11.47
C VAL A 133 -12.05 10.70 11.49
N ARG A 134 -11.92 11.46 10.40
CA ARG A 134 -12.66 12.68 10.14
C ARG A 134 -13.62 12.46 8.99
N ARG A 135 -14.92 12.60 9.26
CA ARG A 135 -15.95 12.57 8.24
C ARG A 135 -16.35 13.98 7.82
N ILE A 136 -16.43 14.21 6.51
CA ILE A 136 -16.90 15.43 5.88
C ILE A 136 -18.11 15.04 5.03
N THR A 137 -19.30 15.31 5.56
CA THR A 137 -20.57 15.00 4.90
C THR A 137 -21.24 16.30 4.49
N GLU A 138 -21.11 16.68 3.21
CA GLU A 138 -21.60 17.95 2.67
C GLU A 138 -22.14 17.74 1.24
N GLU A 139 -23.06 18.61 0.78
CA GLU A 139 -23.60 18.53 -0.59
C GLU A 139 -22.48 18.67 -1.64
N ASN A 140 -21.49 19.52 -1.35
CA ASN A 140 -20.24 19.62 -2.08
C ASN A 140 -19.05 19.25 -1.17
N PRO A 141 -18.63 17.97 -1.14
CA PRO A 141 -17.55 17.51 -0.25
C PRO A 141 -16.23 18.23 -0.46
N LEU A 142 -15.95 18.69 -1.69
CA LEU A 142 -14.73 19.42 -2.02
C LEU A 142 -14.69 20.80 -1.35
N GLU A 143 -15.82 21.52 -1.33
CA GLU A 143 -15.94 22.77 -0.57
C GLU A 143 -15.72 22.53 0.92
N GLY A 144 -16.27 21.45 1.47
CA GLY A 144 -16.02 21.03 2.85
C GLY A 144 -14.53 20.80 3.13
N ILE A 145 -13.81 20.12 2.23
CA ILE A 145 -12.35 19.93 2.34
C ILE A 145 -11.62 21.29 2.34
N PHE A 146 -11.95 22.18 1.40
CA PHE A 146 -11.34 23.52 1.33
C PHE A 146 -11.65 24.37 2.56
N MET A 147 -12.86 24.30 3.11
CA MET A 147 -13.22 24.97 4.36
C MET A 147 -12.39 24.44 5.53
N ARG A 148 -12.17 23.13 5.62
CA ARG A 148 -11.34 22.51 6.67
C ARG A 148 -9.87 22.89 6.54
N LEU A 149 -9.34 22.94 5.33
CA LEU A 149 -8.01 23.51 5.07
C LEU A 149 -7.97 24.99 5.47
N GLY A 150 -8.99 25.75 5.08
CA GLY A 150 -9.17 27.17 5.36
C GLY A 150 -9.16 27.52 6.85
N GLN A 151 -9.61 26.61 7.73
CA GLN A 151 -9.51 26.79 9.18
C GLN A 151 -8.06 27.05 9.63
N PHE A 152 -7.09 26.41 8.99
CA PHE A 152 -5.68 26.56 9.36
C PHE A 152 -5.03 27.84 8.83
N THR A 153 -5.75 28.69 8.10
CA THR A 153 -5.32 30.08 7.85
C THR A 153 -5.36 30.93 9.14
N SER A 154 -6.09 30.49 10.16
CA SER A 154 -6.09 31.09 11.49
C SER A 154 -4.93 30.57 12.32
N ILE A 155 -4.04 31.47 12.76
CA ILE A 155 -2.91 31.14 13.65
C ILE A 155 -3.42 30.43 14.91
N ASN A 156 -4.54 30.87 15.49
CA ASN A 156 -5.10 30.27 16.71
C ASN A 156 -5.54 28.82 16.51
N LEU A 157 -6.09 28.48 15.35
CA LEU A 157 -6.47 27.09 15.03
C LEU A 157 -5.23 26.26 14.65
N ALA A 158 -4.25 26.85 13.99
CA ALA A 158 -2.97 26.21 13.71
C ALA A 158 -2.19 25.90 15.02
N VAL A 159 -2.23 26.77 16.03
CA VAL A 159 -1.66 26.49 17.37
C VAL A 159 -2.28 25.24 17.98
N LYS A 160 -3.62 25.13 17.95
CA LYS A 160 -4.33 23.93 18.44
C LYS A 160 -3.95 22.67 17.68
N LEU A 161 -3.77 22.78 16.35
CA LEU A 161 -3.30 21.67 15.52
C LEU A 161 -1.90 21.21 15.96
N VAL A 162 -0.94 22.14 16.08
CA VAL A 162 0.45 21.83 16.44
C VAL A 162 0.51 21.19 17.84
N GLN A 163 -0.17 21.76 18.83
CA GLN A 163 -0.22 21.20 20.18
C GLN A 163 -0.87 19.80 20.21
N ARG A 164 -1.99 19.61 19.51
CA ARG A 164 -2.61 18.28 19.41
C ARG A 164 -1.64 17.27 18.83
N ARG A 165 -0.99 17.60 17.70
CA ARG A 165 -0.05 16.69 17.05
C ARG A 165 1.16 16.39 17.91
N ALA A 166 1.69 17.38 18.63
CA ALA A 166 2.80 17.21 19.56
C ALA A 166 2.41 16.26 20.71
N ASN A 167 1.23 16.45 21.28
CA ASN A 167 0.68 15.58 22.32
C ASN A 167 0.47 14.14 21.82
N ASP A 168 -0.15 13.97 20.65
CA ASP A 168 -0.39 12.65 20.04
C ASP A 168 0.94 11.92 19.71
N ALA A 169 2.02 12.65 19.45
CA ALA A 169 3.36 12.11 19.18
C ALA A 169 4.27 12.04 20.41
N ALA A 170 3.79 12.44 21.60
CA ALA A 170 4.59 12.58 22.82
C ALA A 170 5.88 13.41 22.63
N VAL A 171 5.80 14.49 21.85
CA VAL A 171 6.90 15.43 21.61
C VAL A 171 6.64 16.72 22.39
N GLU A 172 7.59 17.12 23.25
CA GLU A 172 7.52 18.41 23.93
C GLU A 172 7.97 19.53 22.99
N LEU A 173 7.13 20.56 22.85
CA LEU A 173 7.43 21.77 22.10
C LEU A 173 7.33 22.98 23.01
N SER A 174 8.27 23.92 22.88
CA SER A 174 8.18 25.19 23.59
C SER A 174 6.97 26.00 23.10
N ALA A 175 6.44 26.89 23.94
CA ALA A 175 5.37 27.80 23.53
C ALA A 175 5.76 28.66 22.31
N GLN A 176 7.05 28.97 22.17
CA GLN A 176 7.58 29.69 21.03
C GLN A 176 7.56 28.83 19.76
N ASP A 177 8.04 27.59 19.82
CA ASP A 177 8.04 26.68 18.66
C ASP A 177 6.62 26.39 18.16
N VAL A 178 5.68 26.21 19.09
CA VAL A 178 4.26 26.04 18.75
C VAL A 178 3.75 27.24 17.96
N ARG A 179 4.10 28.45 18.42
CA ARG A 179 3.65 29.70 17.79
C ARG A 179 4.29 29.91 16.42
N THR A 180 5.60 29.73 16.28
CA THR A 180 6.30 29.91 15.00
C THR A 180 5.89 28.87 13.96
N LYS A 181 5.69 27.60 14.36
CA LYS A 181 5.10 26.57 13.49
C LYS A 181 3.69 27.00 13.04
N ALA A 182 2.84 27.44 13.96
CA ALA A 182 1.47 27.83 13.66
C ALA A 182 1.37 29.05 12.73
N GLU A 183 2.23 30.05 12.92
CA GLU A 183 2.34 31.21 12.04
C GLU A 183 2.74 30.80 10.62
N GLY A 184 3.74 29.91 10.50
CA GLY A 184 4.15 29.33 9.23
C GLY A 184 3.03 28.52 8.55
N ILE A 185 2.35 27.64 9.29
CA ILE A 185 1.20 26.87 8.76
C ILE A 185 0.12 27.80 8.23
N ALA A 186 -0.23 28.83 9.01
CA ALA A 186 -1.26 29.77 8.63
C ALA A 186 -0.90 30.60 7.40
N TYR A 187 0.37 30.97 7.24
CA TYR A 187 0.86 31.63 6.04
C TYR A 187 0.87 30.70 4.82
N SER A 188 1.46 29.51 4.97
CA SER A 188 1.52 28.49 3.92
C SER A 188 0.13 28.08 3.43
N MET A 189 -0.84 27.94 4.35
CA MET A 189 -2.22 27.60 4.00
C MET A 189 -2.92 28.70 3.21
N ARG A 190 -2.72 29.98 3.57
CA ARG A 190 -3.25 31.12 2.79
C ARG A 190 -2.72 31.08 1.36
N ASN A 191 -1.40 30.97 1.20
CA ASN A 191 -0.77 30.89 -0.11
C ASN A 191 -1.27 29.68 -0.91
N ALA A 192 -1.37 28.51 -0.28
CA ALA A 192 -1.83 27.29 -0.95
C ALA A 192 -3.25 27.46 -1.50
N LEU A 193 -4.17 27.98 -0.67
CA LEU A 193 -5.55 28.19 -1.07
C LEU A 193 -5.68 29.26 -2.14
N ASP A 194 -4.96 30.38 -2.03
CA ASP A 194 -4.95 31.43 -3.04
C ASP A 194 -4.52 30.89 -4.40
N TYR A 195 -3.44 30.11 -4.45
CA TYR A 195 -2.95 29.54 -5.69
C TYR A 195 -3.90 28.53 -6.32
N VAL A 196 -4.42 27.57 -5.54
CA VAL A 196 -5.23 26.46 -6.06
C VAL A 196 -6.65 26.92 -6.44
N THR A 197 -7.25 27.82 -5.67
CA THR A 197 -8.61 28.30 -5.98
C THR A 197 -8.60 29.28 -7.15
N SER A 198 -7.60 30.18 -7.24
CA SER A 198 -7.49 31.11 -8.36
C SER A 198 -7.16 30.42 -9.69
N SER A 199 -6.43 29.31 -9.67
CA SER A 199 -5.94 28.64 -10.89
C SER A 199 -7.02 27.95 -11.71
N ALA A 200 -8.12 27.53 -11.10
CA ALA A 200 -9.14 26.69 -11.75
C ALA A 200 -9.81 27.38 -12.96
N THR A 201 -9.90 28.71 -12.94
CA THR A 201 -10.51 29.52 -14.02
C THR A 201 -9.49 30.18 -14.95
N GLU A 202 -8.19 29.97 -14.72
CA GLU A 202 -7.14 30.61 -15.52
C GLU A 202 -6.74 29.81 -16.77
N LYS A 203 -5.97 30.48 -17.65
CA LYS A 203 -5.32 29.82 -18.79
C LYS A 203 -4.42 28.68 -18.30
N LEU A 204 -4.32 27.61 -19.10
CA LEU A 204 -3.63 26.37 -18.76
C LEU A 204 -2.24 26.55 -18.13
N ASN A 205 -1.39 27.41 -18.71
CA ASN A 205 -0.03 27.64 -18.20
C ASN A 205 -0.03 28.22 -16.79
N LYS A 206 -0.92 29.19 -16.53
CA LYS A 206 -1.07 29.76 -15.20
C LYS A 206 -1.67 28.74 -14.24
N ARG A 207 -2.61 27.92 -14.72
CA ARG A 207 -3.21 26.85 -13.95
C ARG A 207 -2.17 25.83 -13.45
N ILE A 208 -1.27 25.39 -14.34
CA ILE A 208 -0.13 24.52 -14.00
C ILE A 208 0.77 25.18 -12.95
N LEU A 209 1.11 26.46 -13.13
CA LEU A 209 1.97 27.19 -12.18
C LEU A 209 1.30 27.38 -10.83
N GLY A 210 0.02 27.78 -10.80
CA GLY A 210 -0.76 27.93 -9.59
C GLY A 210 -0.82 26.62 -8.83
N LEU A 211 -1.18 25.52 -9.49
CA LEU A 211 -1.26 24.22 -8.82
C LEU A 211 0.10 23.72 -8.31
N TYR A 212 1.20 23.97 -9.05
CA TYR A 212 2.55 23.67 -8.59
C TYR A 212 2.90 24.45 -7.31
N TYR A 213 2.75 25.77 -7.31
CA TYR A 213 3.07 26.61 -6.15
C TYR A 213 2.13 26.37 -4.97
N GLY A 214 0.85 26.07 -5.23
CA GLY A 214 -0.11 25.67 -4.23
C GLY A 214 0.26 24.34 -3.57
N THR A 215 0.67 23.35 -4.35
CA THR A 215 1.17 22.05 -3.86
C THR A 215 2.40 22.22 -2.98
N MET A 216 3.36 23.07 -3.39
CA MET A 216 4.54 23.38 -2.59
C MET A 216 4.16 24.07 -1.26
N ALA A 217 3.21 25.00 -1.29
CA ALA A 217 2.73 25.68 -0.09
C ALA A 217 2.00 24.71 0.86
N PHE A 218 1.21 23.77 0.34
CA PHE A 218 0.66 22.68 1.15
C PHE A 218 1.74 21.80 1.77
N ALA A 219 2.78 21.44 1.02
CA ALA A 219 3.91 20.67 1.54
C ALA A 219 4.65 21.41 2.66
N PHE A 220 4.78 22.75 2.59
CA PHE A 220 5.32 23.54 3.69
C PHE A 220 4.45 23.42 4.95
N ALA A 221 3.13 23.53 4.82
CA ALA A 221 2.21 23.37 5.93
C ALA A 221 2.28 21.95 6.54
N GLU A 222 2.40 20.91 5.71
CA GLU A 222 2.61 19.53 6.15
C GLU A 222 3.89 19.38 6.98
N MET A 223 5.01 19.93 6.48
CA MET A 223 6.29 19.87 7.19
C MET A 223 6.25 20.58 8.55
N LEU A 224 5.62 21.76 8.61
CA LEU A 224 5.49 22.52 9.86
C LEU A 224 4.54 21.84 10.86
N ALA A 225 3.48 21.20 10.36
CA ALA A 225 2.52 20.48 11.20
C ALA A 225 3.13 19.23 11.85
N LYS A 226 4.18 18.63 11.24
CA LYS A 226 4.88 17.50 11.86
C LYS A 226 5.59 17.96 13.14
N PRO A 227 5.37 17.28 14.30
CA PRO A 227 5.99 17.68 15.56
C PRO A 227 7.51 17.73 15.50
N THR A 228 8.13 16.72 14.87
CA THR A 228 9.59 16.63 14.66
C THR A 228 10.08 17.33 13.39
N GLY A 229 9.20 18.00 12.66
CA GLY A 229 9.55 18.77 11.47
C GLY A 229 10.12 20.16 11.79
N PRO A 230 10.40 20.99 10.77
CA PRO A 230 10.94 22.35 10.94
C PRO A 230 10.15 23.20 11.94
N ASN A 231 10.84 24.02 12.73
CA ASN A 231 10.24 24.84 13.77
C ASN A 231 9.66 26.18 13.28
N SER A 232 9.96 26.57 12.04
CA SER A 232 9.55 27.85 11.48
C SER A 232 9.56 27.83 9.95
N LEU A 233 8.87 28.80 9.36
CA LEU A 233 8.86 29.01 7.92
C LEU A 233 10.26 29.35 7.39
N ASP A 234 11.04 30.15 8.14
CA ASP A 234 12.41 30.54 7.76
C ASP A 234 13.32 29.34 7.50
N VAL A 235 13.17 28.27 8.30
CA VAL A 235 13.93 27.03 8.10
C VAL A 235 13.55 26.36 6.79
N ILE A 236 12.26 26.33 6.43
CA ILE A 236 11.78 25.77 5.16
C ILE A 236 12.24 26.62 3.97
N GLU A 237 12.17 27.95 4.08
CA GLU A 237 12.71 28.85 3.07
C GLU A 237 14.22 28.69 2.90
N GLY A 238 14.95 28.39 3.98
CA GLY A 238 16.35 28.00 3.90
C GLY A 238 16.59 26.77 3.01
N MET A 239 15.68 25.79 3.05
CA MET A 239 15.77 24.58 2.20
C MET A 239 15.50 24.93 0.72
N THR A 240 14.53 25.80 0.44
CA THR A 240 14.19 26.18 -0.94
C THR A 240 15.26 27.07 -1.58
N ARG A 241 16.02 27.84 -0.80
CA ARG A 241 17.19 28.60 -1.27
C ARG A 241 18.30 27.70 -1.82
N GLN A 242 18.40 26.46 -1.35
CA GLN A 242 19.31 25.44 -1.91
C GLN A 242 18.77 24.83 -3.22
N GLY A 243 17.56 25.22 -3.63
CA GLY A 243 16.85 24.72 -4.80
C GLY A 243 15.63 23.86 -4.44
N HIS A 244 14.87 23.47 -5.46
CA HIS A 244 13.69 22.63 -5.28
C HIS A 244 14.01 21.17 -4.93
N GLY A 245 15.28 20.75 -5.04
CA GLY A 245 15.70 19.35 -4.89
C GLY A 245 15.30 18.44 -6.06
N LEU A 246 14.85 19.05 -7.16
CA LEU A 246 14.54 18.41 -8.42
C LEU A 246 15.31 19.09 -9.56
N TYR A 247 15.55 18.34 -10.63
CA TYR A 247 16.02 18.86 -11.91
C TYR A 247 15.24 18.23 -13.06
N THR A 248 15.28 18.89 -14.23
CA THR A 248 14.75 18.33 -15.47
C THR A 248 15.82 18.31 -16.55
N TYR A 249 15.65 17.42 -17.52
CA TYR A 249 16.45 17.37 -18.74
C TYR A 249 15.58 16.87 -19.90
N ALA A 250 15.66 17.52 -21.06
CA ALA A 250 15.05 17.10 -22.31
C ALA A 250 15.93 17.57 -23.47
N GLU A 251 16.03 16.77 -24.53
CA GLU A 251 16.68 17.17 -25.79
C GLU A 251 15.69 17.91 -26.68
N SER A 252 14.44 17.44 -26.77
CA SER A 252 13.50 17.85 -27.81
C SER A 252 12.12 18.29 -27.31
N GLY A 253 11.59 17.72 -26.22
CA GLY A 253 10.25 18.06 -25.76
C GLY A 253 9.71 17.20 -24.62
N PHE A 254 8.43 16.83 -24.73
CA PHE A 254 7.68 16.15 -23.68
C PHE A 254 8.08 14.67 -23.55
N ASN A 255 8.23 13.97 -24.68
CA ASN A 255 8.46 12.52 -24.73
C ASN A 255 9.76 12.10 -24.04
N ASP A 256 10.78 12.95 -24.13
CA ASP A 256 12.11 12.71 -23.59
C ASP A 256 12.38 13.52 -22.31
N LEU A 257 11.36 14.23 -21.78
CA LEU A 257 11.51 14.96 -20.54
C LEU A 257 11.72 13.99 -19.37
N ARG A 258 12.90 14.09 -18.78
CA ARG A 258 13.32 13.37 -17.58
C ARG A 258 13.30 14.31 -16.39
N VAL A 259 12.91 13.77 -15.25
CA VAL A 259 12.93 14.42 -13.94
C VAL A 259 13.89 13.67 -13.05
N GLY A 260 14.69 14.38 -12.25
CA GLY A 260 15.67 13.79 -11.35
C GLY A 260 15.60 14.43 -9.96
N VAL A 261 15.91 13.65 -8.91
CA VAL A 261 16.07 14.15 -7.53
C VAL A 261 17.53 14.54 -7.28
N LEU A 262 17.76 15.44 -6.33
CA LEU A 262 19.10 15.86 -5.89
C LEU A 262 19.30 15.57 -4.40
N ALA A 263 20.54 15.53 -3.95
CA ALA A 263 20.88 15.35 -2.53
C ALA A 263 20.54 16.56 -1.64
N GLU A 264 20.29 17.72 -2.24
CA GLU A 264 20.03 18.99 -1.55
C GLU A 264 18.79 19.66 -2.12
N GLY A 265 18.17 20.55 -1.33
CA GLY A 265 16.97 21.27 -1.70
C GLY A 265 15.71 20.75 -1.02
N PHE A 266 14.59 21.37 -1.34
CA PHE A 266 13.32 21.13 -0.66
C PHE A 266 12.83 19.67 -0.74
N MET A 267 12.77 19.10 -1.95
CA MET A 267 12.18 17.76 -2.16
C MET A 267 12.87 16.70 -1.31
N THR A 268 14.20 16.70 -1.26
CA THR A 268 15.00 15.76 -0.45
C THR A 268 14.66 15.84 1.02
N ARG A 269 14.53 17.06 1.56
CA ARG A 269 14.17 17.27 2.96
C ARG A 269 12.74 16.85 3.26
N TRP A 270 11.83 17.05 2.31
CA TRP A 270 10.45 16.60 2.43
C TRP A 270 10.37 15.07 2.41
N LEU A 271 11.08 14.40 1.51
CA LEU A 271 11.12 12.93 1.43
C LEU A 271 11.77 12.29 2.66
N ASP A 272 12.90 12.82 3.13
CA ASP A 272 13.54 12.38 4.39
C ASP A 272 12.57 12.51 5.57
N MET A 273 11.83 13.62 5.63
CA MET A 273 10.79 13.79 6.65
C MET A 273 9.66 12.75 6.50
N LEU A 274 9.28 12.35 5.30
CA LEU A 274 8.28 11.30 5.07
C LEU A 274 8.82 9.89 5.36
N GLY A 275 10.14 9.74 5.59
CA GLY A 275 10.78 8.49 5.98
C GLY A 275 11.46 7.75 4.84
N HIS A 276 11.65 8.40 3.68
CA HIS A 276 12.40 7.85 2.55
C HIS A 276 13.90 7.91 2.80
N ASP A 277 14.65 6.92 2.31
CA ASP A 277 16.11 6.96 2.31
C ASP A 277 16.61 7.89 1.19
N THR A 278 17.23 9.00 1.58
CA THR A 278 17.74 10.01 0.65
C THR A 278 19.27 10.01 0.54
N ALA A 279 19.96 9.11 1.24
CA ALA A 279 21.42 9.09 1.30
C ALA A 279 22.08 8.84 -0.06
N GLY A 280 21.40 8.09 -0.94
CA GLY A 280 21.87 7.74 -2.28
C GLY A 280 21.67 8.82 -3.35
N PHE A 281 20.99 9.94 -3.03
CA PHE A 281 20.63 10.91 -4.06
C PHE A 281 21.84 11.64 -4.64
N PRO A 282 21.83 11.93 -5.96
CA PRO A 282 22.98 12.53 -6.63
C PRO A 282 23.13 14.01 -6.26
N ARG A 283 24.38 14.45 -6.10
CA ARG A 283 24.70 15.88 -5.84
C ARG A 283 24.71 16.74 -7.09
N ARG A 284 24.73 16.12 -8.27
CA ARG A 284 24.84 16.83 -9.57
C ARG A 284 23.72 16.36 -10.49
N LYS A 285 23.10 17.31 -11.18
CA LYS A 285 22.14 17.03 -12.25
C LYS A 285 22.82 16.44 -13.48
N ALA A 286 22.11 15.56 -14.19
CA ALA A 286 22.48 15.16 -15.54
C ALA A 286 22.50 16.37 -16.48
N LYS A 287 23.48 16.42 -17.39
CA LYS A 287 23.61 17.46 -18.41
C LYS A 287 23.53 16.92 -19.82
N SER A 288 23.70 15.62 -20.00
CA SER A 288 23.51 14.92 -21.28
C SER A 288 22.82 13.57 -21.07
N THR A 289 22.35 12.96 -22.16
CA THR A 289 21.72 11.64 -22.12
C THR A 289 22.67 10.55 -21.58
N GLU A 290 23.99 10.65 -21.81
CA GLU A 290 24.96 9.67 -21.29
C GLU A 290 25.13 9.73 -19.77
N ASP A 291 24.87 10.88 -19.14
CA ASP A 291 25.03 11.03 -17.69
C ASP A 291 24.06 10.13 -16.90
N PHE A 292 22.88 9.83 -17.46
CA PHE A 292 21.87 9.00 -16.80
C PHE A 292 22.34 7.57 -16.54
N GLY A 293 23.23 7.02 -17.38
CA GLY A 293 23.82 5.70 -17.16
C GLY A 293 24.78 5.63 -15.97
N ARG A 294 25.18 6.78 -15.41
CA ARG A 294 26.07 6.88 -14.24
C ARG A 294 25.32 7.23 -12.95
N LEU A 295 24.07 7.66 -13.06
CA LEU A 295 23.23 8.00 -11.92
C LEU A 295 22.53 6.74 -11.39
N PRO A 296 22.20 6.70 -10.08
CA PRO A 296 21.33 5.67 -9.55
C PRO A 296 20.03 5.57 -10.36
N ALA A 297 19.60 4.34 -10.68
CA ALA A 297 18.46 4.11 -11.58
C ALA A 297 17.14 4.66 -11.03
N ASP A 298 17.02 4.74 -9.70
CA ASP A 298 15.88 5.27 -8.97
C ASP A 298 15.95 6.79 -8.78
N SER A 299 17.08 7.45 -9.04
CA SER A 299 17.21 8.90 -8.81
C SER A 299 16.60 9.76 -9.92
N TRP A 300 16.07 9.16 -10.98
CA TRP A 300 15.43 9.87 -12.08
C TRP A 300 14.36 9.00 -12.75
N CYS A 301 13.43 9.63 -13.47
CA CYS A 301 12.41 8.96 -14.26
C CYS A 301 12.00 9.83 -15.46
N THR A 302 11.24 9.27 -16.39
CA THR A 302 10.58 10.05 -17.45
C THR A 302 9.30 10.72 -16.93
N LEU A 303 8.82 11.74 -17.63
CA LEU A 303 7.52 12.35 -17.35
C LEU A 303 6.37 11.34 -17.52
N GLU A 304 6.49 10.45 -18.51
CA GLU A 304 5.58 9.31 -18.71
C GLU A 304 5.46 8.43 -17.46
N GLN A 305 6.59 8.06 -16.82
CA GLN A 305 6.58 7.26 -15.60
C GLN A 305 5.91 7.97 -14.40
N LEU A 306 5.94 9.30 -14.37
CA LEU A 306 5.21 10.06 -13.36
C LEU A 306 3.71 10.03 -13.61
N PHE A 307 3.28 10.18 -14.87
CA PHE A 307 1.86 10.06 -15.24
C PHE A 307 1.33 8.64 -15.08
N SER A 308 2.16 7.61 -15.29
CA SER A 308 1.73 6.21 -15.12
C SER A 308 1.32 5.90 -13.69
N SER A 309 1.74 6.70 -12.71
CA SER A 309 1.42 6.57 -11.29
C SER A 309 0.12 7.28 -10.90
N MET A 310 -0.69 7.70 -11.88
CA MET A 310 -2.00 8.32 -11.67
C MET A 310 -3.13 7.39 -12.14
N PRO A 311 -3.74 6.61 -11.22
CA PRO A 311 -4.82 5.70 -11.58
C PRO A 311 -6.05 6.39 -12.19
N GLU A 312 -6.30 7.66 -11.83
CA GLU A 312 -7.51 8.39 -12.25
C GLU A 312 -7.54 8.75 -13.74
N ILE A 313 -6.40 8.69 -14.42
CA ILE A 313 -6.29 9.00 -15.85
C ILE A 313 -5.93 7.76 -16.67
N ASP A 314 -6.13 6.55 -16.12
CA ASP A 314 -5.62 5.30 -16.68
C ASP A 314 -6.00 5.07 -18.15
N ASP A 315 -7.27 5.22 -18.50
CA ASP A 315 -7.75 4.98 -19.86
C ASP A 315 -7.04 5.93 -20.85
N LEU A 316 -6.93 7.21 -20.48
CA LEU A 316 -6.25 8.24 -21.29
C LEU A 316 -4.73 8.04 -21.32
N PHE A 317 -4.11 7.63 -20.21
CA PHE A 317 -2.70 7.27 -20.16
C PHE A 317 -2.39 6.12 -21.12
N SER A 318 -3.25 5.10 -21.11
CA SER A 318 -3.13 3.92 -21.97
C SER A 318 -3.28 4.28 -23.45
N GLU A 319 -4.21 5.17 -23.80
CA GLU A 319 -4.37 5.69 -25.17
C GLU A 319 -3.17 6.49 -25.66
N VAL A 320 -2.55 7.28 -24.76
CA VAL A 320 -1.45 8.19 -25.12
C VAL A 320 -0.10 7.48 -25.20
N PHE A 321 0.21 6.58 -24.25
CA PHE A 321 1.53 5.93 -24.17
C PHE A 321 1.52 4.43 -24.45
N GLY A 322 0.43 3.73 -24.13
CA GLY A 322 0.35 2.27 -24.25
C GLY A 322 1.40 1.51 -23.43
N SER A 323 1.92 2.11 -22.36
CA SER A 323 3.01 1.57 -21.55
C SER A 323 2.57 1.07 -20.18
N ALA A 324 3.52 0.57 -19.38
CA ALA A 324 3.23 -0.02 -18.08
C ALA A 324 2.70 1.01 -17.08
N GLN A 325 1.59 0.67 -16.43
CA GLN A 325 1.04 1.45 -15.33
C GLN A 325 2.00 1.48 -14.13
N GLY A 326 1.89 2.53 -13.33
CA GLY A 326 2.65 2.76 -12.10
C GLY A 326 1.91 2.32 -10.84
N TRP A 327 0.91 1.47 -10.95
CA TRP A 327 0.06 1.05 -9.84
C TRP A 327 -0.54 -0.33 -10.07
N LEU A 328 -1.04 -0.95 -8.99
CA LEU A 328 -1.73 -2.25 -9.00
C LEU A 328 -3.02 -2.17 -8.19
N THR A 329 -4.02 -2.98 -8.53
CA THR A 329 -5.21 -3.14 -7.67
C THR A 329 -5.02 -4.34 -6.74
N PRO A 330 -5.09 -4.19 -5.42
CA PRO A 330 -5.09 -5.34 -4.51
C PRO A 330 -6.49 -5.92 -4.36
N GLY A 331 -6.60 -7.24 -4.33
CA GLY A 331 -7.82 -7.99 -4.05
C GLY A 331 -7.53 -9.20 -3.17
N TYR A 332 -8.52 -9.63 -2.39
CA TYR A 332 -8.37 -10.80 -1.52
C TYR A 332 -8.39 -12.10 -2.34
N ASP A 333 -7.44 -12.99 -2.11
CA ASP A 333 -7.40 -14.28 -2.82
C ASP A 333 -8.29 -15.31 -2.11
N ASN A 334 -9.56 -15.38 -2.50
CA ASN A 334 -10.54 -16.30 -1.90
C ASN A 334 -10.13 -17.80 -2.02
N GLU A 335 -9.34 -18.16 -3.02
CA GLU A 335 -8.89 -19.55 -3.21
C GLU A 335 -7.72 -19.88 -2.27
N ALA A 336 -6.83 -18.92 -2.07
CA ALA A 336 -5.67 -19.08 -1.20
C ALA A 336 -6.00 -18.88 0.29
N ASN A 337 -7.13 -18.23 0.60
CA ASN A 337 -7.61 -18.04 1.97
C ASN A 337 -8.93 -18.82 2.21
N PRO A 338 -8.90 -19.97 2.91
CA PRO A 338 -10.10 -20.79 3.14
C PRO A 338 -11.14 -20.08 4.02
N HIS A 339 -12.34 -19.84 3.45
CA HIS A 339 -13.45 -19.12 4.08
C HIS A 339 -14.04 -19.78 5.33
N THR A 340 -14.05 -21.11 5.40
CA THR A 340 -14.69 -21.90 6.47
C THR A 340 -13.99 -21.79 7.83
N VAL A 341 -12.71 -21.46 7.81
CA VAL A 341 -11.82 -21.48 8.97
C VAL A 341 -11.81 -20.13 9.70
N VAL A 342 -11.71 -19.02 8.96
CA VAL A 342 -11.48 -17.68 9.53
C VAL A 342 -12.63 -17.19 10.44
N LEU A 343 -13.87 -17.61 10.17
CA LEU A 343 -15.04 -17.24 10.99
C LEU A 343 -15.12 -18.01 12.32
N GLN A 344 -14.38 -19.11 12.47
CA GLN A 344 -14.42 -19.98 13.65
C GLN A 344 -13.13 -19.93 14.48
N THR A 345 -12.04 -19.38 13.94
CA THR A 345 -10.76 -19.23 14.64
C THR A 345 -10.81 -18.15 15.70
N LYS A 346 -10.22 -18.43 16.88
CA LYS A 346 -10.01 -17.41 17.92
C LYS A 346 -8.75 -16.57 17.66
N ARG A 347 -7.83 -17.06 16.83
CA ARG A 347 -6.60 -16.35 16.47
C ARG A 347 -6.82 -15.48 15.23
N LYS A 348 -6.45 -14.19 15.34
CA LYS A 348 -6.30 -13.32 14.18
C LYS A 348 -5.10 -13.81 13.37
N ALA A 349 -5.29 -14.07 12.09
CA ALA A 349 -4.19 -14.36 11.19
C ALA A 349 -3.25 -13.14 11.12
N SER A 350 -1.94 -13.37 11.18
CA SER A 350 -0.92 -12.32 11.03
C SER A 350 -0.57 -12.03 9.57
N SER A 351 -1.13 -12.83 8.64
CA SER A 351 -0.92 -12.69 7.20
C SER A 351 -2.15 -13.18 6.45
N ALA A 352 -2.34 -12.69 5.23
CA ALA A 352 -3.39 -13.11 4.31
C ALA A 352 -2.85 -13.12 2.88
N TYR A 353 -3.41 -13.94 2.00
CA TYR A 353 -3.03 -13.95 0.59
C TYR A 353 -3.85 -12.97 -0.22
N ALA A 354 -3.19 -12.22 -1.10
CA ALA A 354 -3.80 -11.25 -1.98
C ALA A 354 -3.43 -11.51 -3.44
N CYS A 355 -4.36 -11.19 -4.32
CA CYS A 355 -4.11 -11.01 -5.75
C CYS A 355 -3.80 -9.53 -6.01
N LEU A 356 -2.76 -9.24 -6.79
CA LEU A 356 -2.44 -7.90 -7.27
C LEU A 356 -2.67 -7.88 -8.78
N TYR A 357 -3.60 -7.05 -9.24
CA TYR A 357 -4.01 -6.98 -10.64
C TYR A 357 -3.28 -5.83 -11.34
N ASP A 358 -2.60 -6.16 -12.44
CA ASP A 358 -1.99 -5.23 -13.39
C ASP A 358 -2.83 -5.20 -14.67
N ARG A 359 -3.56 -4.10 -14.86
CA ARG A 359 -4.41 -3.90 -16.04
C ARG A 359 -3.61 -3.72 -17.32
N SER A 360 -2.41 -3.14 -17.24
CA SER A 360 -1.53 -2.99 -18.40
C SER A 360 -0.93 -4.32 -18.87
N SER A 361 -0.82 -5.31 -17.99
CA SER A 361 -0.07 -6.56 -18.21
C SER A 361 1.41 -6.37 -18.60
N LEU A 362 1.98 -5.20 -18.27
CA LEU A 362 3.35 -4.81 -18.61
C LEU A 362 4.23 -4.62 -17.36
N VAL A 363 3.67 -4.71 -16.15
CA VAL A 363 4.43 -4.65 -14.90
C VAL A 363 5.19 -5.97 -14.73
N SER A 364 6.49 -5.89 -14.46
CA SER A 364 7.32 -7.08 -14.20
C SER A 364 7.25 -7.51 -12.73
N LEU A 365 7.44 -8.80 -12.47
CA LEU A 365 7.52 -9.33 -11.10
C LEU A 365 8.58 -8.60 -10.26
N GLN A 366 9.76 -8.37 -10.84
CA GLN A 366 10.87 -7.68 -10.19
C GLN A 366 10.49 -6.26 -9.74
N ARG A 367 9.67 -5.54 -10.53
CA ARG A 367 9.21 -4.19 -10.16
C ARG A 367 8.28 -4.21 -8.95
N VAL A 368 7.48 -5.27 -8.80
CA VAL A 368 6.62 -5.46 -7.62
C VAL A 368 7.45 -5.90 -6.40
N GLU A 369 8.44 -6.77 -6.60
CA GLU A 369 9.38 -7.17 -5.54
C GLU A 369 10.17 -5.97 -4.99
N SER A 370 10.59 -5.05 -5.86
CA SER A 370 11.31 -3.85 -5.47
C SER A 370 10.44 -2.77 -4.83
N ALA A 371 9.12 -2.96 -4.73
CA ALA A 371 8.20 -1.95 -4.22
C ALA A 371 8.33 -1.68 -2.71
N GLY A 372 9.02 -2.57 -1.96
CA GLY A 372 9.24 -2.41 -0.52
C GLY A 372 8.01 -2.67 0.36
N TRP A 373 6.95 -3.24 -0.21
CA TRP A 373 5.73 -3.62 0.51
C TRP A 373 5.97 -4.88 1.37
N PRO A 374 5.15 -5.11 2.43
CA PRO A 374 5.25 -6.29 3.29
C PRO A 374 4.69 -7.55 2.61
N LEU A 375 5.25 -7.91 1.44
CA LEU A 375 4.85 -9.02 0.60
C LEU A 375 5.89 -10.13 0.60
N ALA A 376 5.47 -11.35 0.91
CA ALA A 376 6.23 -12.58 0.75
C ALA A 376 5.56 -13.50 -0.27
N GLU A 377 6.26 -14.53 -0.73
CA GLU A 377 5.77 -15.56 -1.66
C GLU A 377 5.19 -14.98 -2.97
N LEU A 378 5.75 -13.85 -3.41
CA LEU A 378 5.28 -13.13 -4.58
C LEU A 378 5.57 -13.94 -5.85
N ARG A 379 4.52 -14.19 -6.65
CA ARG A 379 4.61 -14.97 -7.89
C ARG A 379 3.58 -14.50 -8.91
N ILE A 380 3.82 -14.81 -10.18
CA ILE A 380 2.82 -14.62 -11.24
C ILE A 380 1.79 -15.76 -11.12
N LYS A 381 0.52 -15.41 -10.91
CA LYS A 381 -0.61 -16.37 -10.86
C LYS A 381 -1.11 -16.70 -12.27
N GLY A 382 -1.07 -15.72 -13.18
CA GLY A 382 -1.48 -15.88 -14.58
C GLY A 382 -2.04 -14.59 -15.17
N LYS A 383 -2.90 -14.73 -16.19
CA LYS A 383 -3.73 -13.63 -16.71
C LYS A 383 -5.18 -13.88 -16.30
N GLY A 384 -5.79 -12.89 -15.66
CA GLY A 384 -7.22 -12.85 -15.41
C GLY A 384 -7.94 -11.95 -16.41
N ASP A 385 -9.23 -11.72 -16.19
CA ASP A 385 -10.07 -10.86 -17.04
C ASP A 385 -9.55 -9.41 -17.11
N GLU A 386 -8.87 -8.96 -16.05
CA GLU A 386 -8.37 -7.61 -15.88
C GLU A 386 -6.86 -7.48 -16.11
N GLY A 387 -6.23 -8.45 -16.79
CA GLY A 387 -4.79 -8.41 -17.11
C GLY A 387 -3.95 -9.36 -16.27
N GLN A 388 -2.68 -9.04 -16.04
CA GLN A 388 -1.76 -9.91 -15.34
C GLN A 388 -2.07 -9.91 -13.83
N VAL A 389 -2.04 -11.09 -13.21
CA VAL A 389 -2.32 -11.28 -11.79
C VAL A 389 -1.09 -11.81 -11.09
N PHE A 390 -0.66 -11.10 -10.07
CA PHE A 390 0.33 -11.58 -9.09
C PHE A 390 -0.39 -12.13 -7.87
N SER A 391 0.17 -13.15 -7.23
CA SER A 391 -0.27 -13.65 -5.93
C SER A 391 0.85 -13.41 -4.94
N ALA A 392 0.52 -12.93 -3.75
CA ALA A 392 1.47 -12.70 -2.67
C ALA A 392 0.81 -12.95 -1.31
N ARG A 393 1.64 -13.34 -0.33
CA ARG A 393 1.29 -13.28 1.08
C ARG A 393 1.54 -11.86 1.59
N VAL A 394 0.50 -11.20 2.06
CA VAL A 394 0.58 -9.91 2.75
C VAL A 394 0.79 -10.17 4.23
N ASP A 395 1.95 -9.76 4.74
CA ASP A 395 2.25 -9.82 6.16
C ASP A 395 1.72 -8.56 6.85
N HIS A 396 0.83 -8.73 7.83
CA HIS A 396 0.06 -7.64 8.44
C HIS A 396 -0.03 -7.80 9.97
N ALA A 397 1.07 -8.23 10.60
CA ALA A 397 1.13 -8.35 12.04
C ALA A 397 0.84 -7.01 12.73
N GLY A 398 -0.05 -7.02 13.74
CA GLY A 398 -0.48 -5.81 14.45
C GLY A 398 -1.62 -5.02 13.78
N HIS A 399 -1.98 -5.36 12.53
CA HIS A 399 -3.10 -4.75 11.82
C HIS A 399 -4.39 -5.55 12.00
N ASP A 400 -5.53 -4.85 12.01
CA ASP A 400 -6.85 -5.47 12.14
C ASP A 400 -7.33 -6.13 10.82
N ILE A 401 -6.86 -5.62 9.68
CA ILE A 401 -7.25 -6.01 8.32
C ILE A 401 -6.02 -5.99 7.41
N TRP A 402 -5.91 -6.96 6.50
CA TRP A 402 -4.69 -7.17 5.71
C TRP A 402 -4.30 -5.97 4.84
N TRP A 403 -5.28 -5.31 4.20
CA TRP A 403 -5.01 -4.20 3.30
C TRP A 403 -4.52 -2.94 4.03
N SER A 404 -4.72 -2.84 5.34
CA SER A 404 -4.19 -1.71 6.12
C SER A 404 -2.67 -1.76 6.33
N ALA A 405 -2.02 -2.89 6.04
CA ALA A 405 -0.57 -3.00 6.02
C ALA A 405 0.05 -2.50 4.70
N LEU A 406 -0.78 -2.29 3.67
CA LEU A 406 -0.32 -1.85 2.35
C LEU A 406 -0.47 -0.33 2.20
N PRO A 407 0.43 0.32 1.44
CA PRO A 407 0.36 1.76 1.17
C PRO A 407 -0.70 2.04 0.10
N THR A 408 -1.96 2.02 0.51
CA THR A 408 -3.10 2.17 -0.38
C THR A 408 -3.38 3.62 -0.74
N HIS A 409 -3.60 3.88 -2.04
CA HIS A 409 -4.16 5.12 -2.57
C HIS A 409 -5.62 4.90 -2.96
N SER A 410 -6.48 5.81 -2.50
CA SER A 410 -7.90 5.84 -2.83
C SER A 410 -8.26 7.26 -3.27
N SER A 411 -9.16 7.36 -4.23
CA SER A 411 -9.55 8.62 -4.86
C SER A 411 -11.03 8.61 -5.19
N PRO A 412 -11.74 9.75 -5.09
CA PRO A 412 -13.16 9.85 -5.45
C PRO A 412 -13.43 9.59 -6.94
N PHE A 413 -12.40 9.61 -7.79
CA PHE A 413 -12.53 9.28 -9.21
C PHE A 413 -12.44 7.78 -9.50
N ALA A 414 -11.89 6.99 -8.57
CA ALA A 414 -11.62 5.57 -8.78
C ALA A 414 -12.51 4.73 -7.87
N HIS A 415 -13.17 3.72 -8.45
CA HIS A 415 -13.99 2.77 -7.67
C HIS A 415 -13.16 1.79 -6.84
N ARG A 416 -11.83 1.80 -6.99
CA ARG A 416 -10.93 0.81 -6.41
C ARG A 416 -9.77 1.46 -5.69
N THR A 417 -9.39 0.82 -4.60
CA THR A 417 -8.16 1.13 -3.90
C THR A 417 -6.99 0.59 -4.74
N THR A 418 -5.89 1.33 -4.78
CA THR A 418 -4.70 1.00 -5.59
C THR A 418 -3.45 1.03 -4.74
N LEU A 419 -2.40 0.32 -5.18
CA LEU A 419 -1.06 0.39 -4.63
C LEU A 419 -0.18 1.11 -5.64
N LEU A 420 0.44 2.22 -5.25
CA LEU A 420 1.33 2.97 -6.14
C LEU A 420 2.73 2.36 -6.08
N LEU A 421 3.25 1.94 -7.24
CA LEU A 421 4.63 1.48 -7.35
C LEU A 421 5.57 2.66 -7.09
N PRO A 422 6.71 2.46 -6.40
CA PRO A 422 7.67 3.53 -6.21
C PRO A 422 8.12 4.13 -7.54
N THR A 423 8.25 5.45 -7.56
CA THR A 423 8.70 6.21 -8.73
C THR A 423 10.10 6.78 -8.48
N ILE A 424 10.31 8.04 -8.81
CA ILE A 424 11.57 8.74 -8.61
C ILE A 424 11.89 8.90 -7.13
N GLY A 425 13.13 8.58 -6.74
CA GLY A 425 13.63 8.68 -5.37
C GLY A 425 12.86 7.84 -4.37
N GLY A 426 12.22 6.74 -4.81
CA GLY A 426 11.40 5.88 -3.97
C GLY A 426 10.04 6.46 -3.61
N MET A 427 9.63 7.60 -4.19
CA MET A 427 8.34 8.24 -3.90
C MET A 427 7.17 7.28 -4.07
N THR A 428 6.38 7.13 -3.00
CA THR A 428 5.17 6.31 -2.94
C THR A 428 3.91 7.12 -2.64
N GLU A 429 4.05 8.33 -2.07
CA GLU A 429 2.94 9.21 -1.78
C GLU A 429 2.47 9.92 -3.06
N TYR A 430 1.19 9.80 -3.38
CA TYR A 430 0.61 10.46 -4.55
C TYR A 430 0.89 11.97 -4.60
N ARG A 431 0.85 12.67 -3.45
CA ARG A 431 1.19 14.11 -3.38
C ARG A 431 2.64 14.46 -3.73
N THR A 432 3.62 13.60 -3.43
CA THR A 432 5.02 13.86 -3.80
C THR A 432 5.25 13.60 -5.28
N ILE A 433 4.62 12.54 -5.81
CA ILE A 433 4.62 12.21 -7.25
C ILE A 433 3.99 13.37 -8.03
N ALA A 434 2.79 13.83 -7.63
CA ALA A 434 2.12 14.96 -8.25
C ALA A 434 2.96 16.24 -8.18
N ALA A 435 3.66 16.51 -7.07
CA ALA A 435 4.56 17.65 -6.95
C ALA A 435 5.73 17.57 -7.94
N ALA A 436 6.32 16.38 -8.16
CA ALA A 436 7.36 16.17 -9.15
C ALA A 436 6.84 16.33 -10.59
N THR A 437 5.63 15.83 -10.89
CA THR A 437 4.99 16.01 -12.20
C THR A 437 4.68 17.48 -12.47
N LEU A 438 4.08 18.18 -11.51
CA LEU A 438 3.78 19.61 -11.59
C LEU A 438 5.05 20.45 -11.72
N TYR A 439 6.13 20.07 -11.02
CA TYR A 439 7.43 20.70 -11.20
C TYR A 439 7.89 20.59 -12.66
N ALA A 440 7.87 19.39 -13.24
CA ALA A 440 8.27 19.14 -14.62
C ALA A 440 7.43 19.95 -15.62
N LEU A 441 6.10 19.94 -15.47
CA LEU A 441 5.19 20.73 -16.28
C LEU A 441 5.45 22.23 -16.12
N SER A 442 5.71 22.71 -14.90
CA SER A 442 6.04 24.11 -14.63
C SER A 442 7.30 24.56 -15.35
N ILE A 443 8.29 23.68 -15.50
CA ILE A 443 9.51 23.96 -16.25
C ILE A 443 9.19 24.01 -17.74
N MET A 444 8.42 23.05 -18.25
CA MET A 444 8.06 22.98 -19.66
C MET A 444 7.32 24.24 -20.13
N VAL A 445 6.26 24.66 -19.41
CA VAL A 445 5.46 25.83 -19.82
C VAL A 445 6.21 27.15 -19.72
N ARG A 446 7.27 27.22 -18.91
CA ARG A 446 8.07 28.45 -18.72
C ARG A 446 9.30 28.52 -19.61
N TYR A 447 9.98 27.39 -19.79
CA TYR A 447 11.33 27.33 -20.36
C TYR A 447 11.40 26.53 -21.66
N MET A 448 10.33 25.85 -22.08
CA MET A 448 10.27 25.08 -23.33
C MET A 448 9.07 25.49 -24.21
N PRO A 449 8.93 26.78 -24.59
CA PRO A 449 7.74 27.27 -25.29
C PRO A 449 7.51 26.60 -26.65
N SER A 450 8.56 26.19 -27.36
CA SER A 450 8.44 25.48 -28.64
C SER A 450 7.84 24.08 -28.47
N ALA A 451 8.26 23.34 -27.44
CA ALA A 451 7.69 22.03 -27.14
C ALA A 451 6.24 22.18 -26.66
N TRP A 452 5.97 23.17 -25.80
CA TRP A 452 4.63 23.44 -25.30
C TRP A 452 3.63 23.80 -26.42
N ARG A 453 4.05 24.58 -27.43
CA ARG A 453 3.20 24.89 -28.59
C ARG A 453 2.82 23.66 -29.41
N ARG A 454 3.68 22.64 -29.48
CA ARG A 454 3.35 21.38 -30.16
C ARG A 454 2.27 20.61 -29.40
N ILE A 455 2.22 20.75 -28.09
CA ILE A 455 1.18 20.16 -27.25
C ILE A 455 -0.14 20.94 -27.38
N GLU A 456 -0.13 22.28 -27.37
CA GLU A 456 -1.39 23.06 -27.38
C GLU A 456 -2.19 22.95 -28.69
N GLY A 457 -1.57 22.54 -29.80
CA GLY A 457 -2.26 22.38 -31.07
C GLY A 457 -1.35 22.01 -32.24
N GLY A 458 -0.29 21.26 -31.97
CA GLY A 458 0.66 20.80 -32.97
C GLY A 458 0.73 19.28 -33.03
N THR A 459 1.92 18.73 -33.25
CA THR A 459 2.15 17.29 -33.47
C THR A 459 2.09 16.43 -32.21
N ASP A 460 2.08 17.07 -31.03
CA ASP A 460 2.18 16.41 -29.73
C ASP A 460 0.88 16.66 -28.92
N ASP A 461 -0.25 16.90 -29.60
CA ASP A 461 -1.51 17.34 -29.01
C ASP A 461 -2.20 16.28 -28.14
N GLN A 462 -1.86 15.00 -28.32
CA GLN A 462 -2.31 13.90 -27.47
C GLN A 462 -1.97 14.14 -25.98
N TYR A 463 -0.86 14.82 -25.68
CA TYR A 463 -0.49 15.12 -24.29
C TYR A 463 -1.34 16.21 -23.66
N LEU A 464 -2.00 17.06 -24.46
CA LEU A 464 -2.80 18.16 -23.93
C LEU A 464 -4.02 17.64 -23.17
N ALA A 465 -4.67 16.60 -23.70
CA ALA A 465 -5.80 15.95 -23.05
C ALA A 465 -5.35 15.35 -21.71
N LEU A 466 -4.21 14.63 -21.72
CA LEU A 466 -3.63 14.01 -20.53
C LEU A 466 -3.33 15.03 -19.43
N VAL A 467 -2.65 16.13 -19.78
CA VAL A 467 -2.31 17.20 -18.83
C VAL A 467 -3.58 17.84 -18.25
N LYS A 468 -4.57 18.15 -19.09
CA LYS A 468 -5.83 18.75 -18.61
C LYS A 468 -6.60 17.82 -17.67
N ALA A 469 -6.69 16.53 -18.00
CA ALA A 469 -7.32 15.54 -17.14
C ALA A 469 -6.61 15.43 -15.79
N SER A 470 -5.28 15.38 -15.82
CA SER A 470 -4.44 15.30 -14.61
C SER A 470 -4.61 16.51 -13.69
N LEU A 471 -4.66 17.73 -14.25
CA LEU A 471 -4.92 18.94 -13.45
C LEU A 471 -6.30 18.91 -12.78
N ASN A 472 -7.34 18.45 -13.50
CA ASN A 472 -8.68 18.31 -12.92
C ASN A 472 -8.71 17.31 -11.76
N VAL A 473 -7.92 16.23 -11.85
CA VAL A 473 -7.81 15.24 -10.78
C VAL A 473 -7.08 15.83 -9.59
N TRP A 474 -5.90 16.41 -9.79
CA TRP A 474 -5.07 16.96 -8.72
C TRP A 474 -5.74 18.09 -7.95
N GLU A 475 -6.52 18.96 -8.61
CA GLU A 475 -7.29 20.01 -7.94
C GLU A 475 -8.33 19.47 -6.95
N ARG A 476 -8.74 18.20 -7.07
CA ARG A 476 -9.65 17.56 -6.12
C ARG A 476 -8.93 16.64 -5.14
N VAL A 477 -7.98 15.83 -5.61
CA VAL A 477 -7.31 14.81 -4.80
C VAL A 477 -6.25 15.41 -3.87
N LEU A 478 -5.46 16.38 -4.34
CA LEU A 478 -4.36 16.93 -3.53
C LEU A 478 -4.85 17.64 -2.26
N PRO A 479 -5.90 18.50 -2.29
CA PRO A 479 -6.42 19.12 -1.07
C PRO A 479 -6.80 18.11 0.00
N GLU A 480 -7.46 17.00 -0.36
CA GLU A 480 -7.85 15.96 0.59
C GLU A 480 -6.62 15.24 1.18
N GLN A 481 -5.66 14.85 0.34
CA GLN A 481 -4.43 14.21 0.81
C GLN A 481 -3.61 15.10 1.72
N PHE A 482 -3.49 16.38 1.38
CA PHE A 482 -2.78 17.34 2.24
C PHE A 482 -3.56 17.61 3.52
N LEU A 483 -4.89 17.69 3.50
CA LEU A 483 -5.68 17.78 4.72
C LEU A 483 -5.39 16.60 5.64
N GLN A 484 -5.53 15.36 5.14
CA GLN A 484 -5.25 14.13 5.89
C GLN A 484 -3.85 14.15 6.49
N SER A 485 -2.83 14.51 5.70
CA SER A 485 -1.45 14.55 6.19
C SER A 485 -1.20 15.66 7.21
N ILE A 486 -1.68 16.88 6.96
CA ILE A 486 -1.53 18.05 7.84
C ILE A 486 -2.24 17.83 9.18
N VAL A 487 -3.42 17.18 9.18
CA VAL A 487 -4.14 16.90 10.42
C VAL A 487 -3.70 15.59 11.10
N ASN A 488 -3.06 14.66 10.40
CA ASN A 488 -2.78 13.30 10.88
C ASN A 488 -4.06 12.53 11.23
N GLU A 489 -5.05 12.61 10.35
CA GLU A 489 -6.35 11.93 10.51
C GLU A 489 -6.75 11.35 9.16
N GLN A 490 -7.40 10.19 9.16
CA GLN A 490 -8.00 9.65 7.95
C GLN A 490 -9.23 10.47 7.59
N VAL A 491 -9.26 11.03 6.38
CA VAL A 491 -10.38 11.83 5.90
C VAL A 491 -11.29 10.96 5.05
N TYR A 492 -12.58 11.01 5.35
CA TYR A 492 -13.63 10.46 4.49
C TYR A 492 -14.56 11.60 4.11
N SER A 493 -14.67 11.86 2.81
CA SER A 493 -15.53 12.88 2.25
C SER A 493 -16.64 12.24 1.41
N GLY A 494 -17.87 12.76 1.52
CA GLY A 494 -19.00 12.17 0.81
C GLY A 494 -20.27 13.02 0.89
N GLN A 495 -21.21 12.76 -0.02
CA GLN A 495 -22.51 13.44 -0.02
C GLN A 495 -23.47 12.78 0.99
N PRO A 496 -24.39 13.54 1.60
CA PRO A 496 -25.47 12.99 2.42
C PRO A 496 -26.26 11.92 1.64
N GLY A 497 -26.48 10.76 2.26
CA GLY A 497 -27.25 9.67 1.65
C GLY A 497 -26.47 8.83 0.63
N GLY A 498 -25.18 9.10 0.42
CA GLY A 498 -24.30 8.19 -0.31
C GLY A 498 -24.10 6.88 0.45
N PHE A 499 -24.01 5.76 -0.28
CA PHE A 499 -23.81 4.41 0.29
C PHE A 499 -22.53 4.25 1.14
N PHE A 500 -21.62 5.24 1.09
CA PHE A 500 -20.35 5.28 1.82
C PHE A 500 -20.23 6.47 2.80
N SER A 501 -21.34 7.13 3.15
CA SER A 501 -21.38 8.27 4.10
C SER A 501 -21.28 7.87 5.58
#